data_AF-A0A2R7YWM3-F1
#
_entry.id   AF-A0A2R7YWM3-F1
#
_cell.length_a   1.000
_cell.length_b   1.000
_cell.length_c   1.000
_cell.angle_alpha   90.00
_cell.angle_beta   90.00
_cell.angle_gamma   90.00
#
_symmetry.space_group_name_H-M   'P 1'
#
loop_
_entity.id
_entity.type
_entity.pdbx_description
1 polymer ?
#
loop_
_entity_poly.entity_id
_entity_poly.type
_entity_poly.pdbx_seq_one_letter_code
_entity_poly.pdbx_strand_id
1 'polypeptide(L)'
;MTDRDAADPTLGALVHQLTTQVPELIRSEIRLAQAEVAEKGKAAGVGIGMFSTAGLLALFALATLITTAILGLANVVDAWLAALIVALVLLAAAAVAGLVGRNKLAGATPAKPELAVEGIKEDIATMKGQHHG
;
A
#
# COMPACT_ATOMS: atom_id res chain seq x y z
N MET A 1 -30.34 23.75 56.66
CA MET A 1 -29.98 25.04 56.04
C MET A 1 -28.72 25.49 56.76
N THR A 2 -27.54 25.67 56.19
CA THR A 2 -27.01 25.61 54.81
C THR A 2 -25.53 25.91 55.04
N ASP A 3 -24.61 25.14 54.48
CA ASP A 3 -23.29 25.65 54.06
C ASP A 3 -22.68 24.64 53.10
N ARG A 4 -23.21 24.70 51.89
CA ARG A 4 -22.49 24.30 50.68
C ARG A 4 -22.02 25.60 50.05
N ASP A 5 -20.97 26.19 50.62
CA ASP A 5 -20.12 27.10 49.86
C ASP A 5 -19.31 26.26 48.88
N ALA A 6 -20.01 25.80 47.84
CA ALA A 6 -19.38 25.39 46.61
C ALA A 6 -18.80 26.66 46.01
N ALA A 7 -17.55 26.96 46.35
CA ALA A 7 -16.78 28.00 45.71
C ALA A 7 -16.86 27.78 44.20
N ASP A 8 -17.53 28.71 43.50
CA ASP A 8 -17.52 28.75 42.04
C ASP A 8 -16.05 28.71 41.60
N PRO A 9 -15.65 27.77 40.73
CA PRO A 9 -14.28 27.72 40.26
C PRO A 9 -13.96 29.07 39.63
N THR A 10 -12.99 29.78 40.20
CA THR A 10 -12.58 31.09 39.69
C THR A 10 -12.10 30.90 38.24
N LEU A 11 -12.35 31.88 37.38
CA LEU A 11 -11.96 31.81 35.96
C LEU A 11 -10.47 31.46 35.78
N GLY A 12 -9.62 31.89 36.73
CA GLY A 12 -8.21 31.52 36.80
C GLY A 12 -7.95 30.05 37.12
N ALA A 13 -8.78 29.41 37.95
CA ALA A 13 -8.68 27.97 38.26
C ALA A 13 -9.09 27.10 37.05
N LEU A 14 -10.10 27.50 36.27
CA LEU A 14 -10.48 26.81 35.03
C LEU A 14 -9.40 26.93 33.95
N VAL A 15 -8.84 28.13 33.75
CA VAL A 15 -7.73 28.35 32.80
C VAL A 15 -6.49 27.55 33.22
N HIS A 16 -6.18 27.50 34.52
CA HIS A 16 -5.10 26.67 35.03
C HIS A 16 -5.37 25.19 34.76
N GLN A 17 -6.59 24.69 35.01
CA GLN A 17 -6.95 23.29 34.77
C GLN A 17 -6.93 22.90 33.29
N LEU A 18 -7.35 23.78 32.38
CA LEU A 18 -7.26 23.54 30.94
C LEU A 18 -5.80 23.52 30.46
N THR A 19 -4.97 24.44 30.97
CA THR A 19 -3.54 24.52 30.65
C THR A 19 -2.77 23.28 31.13
N THR A 20 -3.22 22.62 32.21
CA THR A 20 -2.62 21.36 32.68
C THR A 20 -3.19 20.10 32.02
N GLN A 21 -4.45 20.10 31.56
CA GLN A 21 -5.11 18.92 30.96
C GLN A 21 -4.85 18.77 29.46
N VAL A 22 -4.81 19.87 28.70
CA VAL A 22 -4.57 19.83 27.24
C VAL A 22 -3.24 19.14 26.88
N PRO A 23 -2.11 19.38 27.59
CA PRO A 23 -0.86 18.68 27.32
C PRO A 23 -0.95 17.16 27.52
N GLU A 24 -1.70 16.69 28.52
CA GLU A 24 -1.89 15.25 28.75
C GLU A 24 -2.77 14.61 27.68
N LEU A 25 -3.81 15.31 27.20
CA LEU A 25 -4.63 14.84 26.09
C LEU A 25 -3.81 14.74 24.79
N ILE A 26 -2.98 15.75 24.49
CA ILE A 26 -2.10 15.70 23.32
C ILE A 26 -1.11 14.53 23.44
N ARG A 27 -0.54 14.30 24.62
CA ARG A 27 0.35 13.15 24.86
C ARG A 27 -0.37 11.82 24.69
N SER A 28 -1.64 11.71 25.08
CA SER A 28 -2.41 10.47 24.93
C SER A 28 -2.77 10.19 23.47
N GLU A 29 -3.18 11.20 22.71
CA GLU A 29 -3.38 11.14 21.25
C GLU A 29 -2.11 10.69 20.53
N ILE A 30 -0.96 11.28 20.88
CA ILE A 30 0.33 10.87 20.32
C ILE A 30 0.65 9.41 20.65
N ARG A 31 0.41 8.97 21.89
CA ARG A 31 0.62 7.55 22.28
C ARG A 31 -0.31 6.61 21.53
N LEU A 32 -1.56 7.00 21.32
CA LEU A 32 -2.54 6.23 20.57
C LEU A 32 -2.12 6.12 19.10
N ALA A 33 -1.74 7.23 18.47
CA ALA A 33 -1.23 7.25 17.10
C ALA A 33 0.04 6.40 16.95
N GLN A 34 0.96 6.45 17.92
CA GLN A 34 2.14 5.57 17.94
C GLN A 34 1.76 4.09 18.03
N ALA A 35 0.79 3.74 18.88
CA ALA A 35 0.30 2.37 19.01
C ALA A 35 -0.34 1.87 17.70
N GLU A 36 -1.18 2.70 17.07
CA GLU A 36 -1.83 2.37 15.80
C GLU A 36 -0.82 2.20 14.66
N VAL A 37 0.18 3.09 14.58
CA VAL A 37 1.27 2.98 13.60
C VAL A 37 2.11 1.72 13.86
N ALA A 38 2.40 1.39 15.12
CA ALA A 38 3.14 0.17 15.45
C ALA A 38 2.37 -1.11 15.09
N GLU A 39 1.06 -1.14 15.36
CA GLU A 39 0.19 -2.26 15.02
C GLU A 39 0.06 -2.43 13.50
N LYS A 40 -0.24 -1.35 12.78
CA LYS A 40 -0.28 -1.34 11.31
C LYS A 40 1.06 -1.71 10.70
N GLY A 41 2.16 -1.20 11.26
CA GLY A 41 3.53 -1.50 10.83
C GLY A 41 3.89 -2.98 11.04
N LYS A 42 3.47 -3.57 12.16
CA LYS A 42 3.65 -5.01 12.43
C LYS A 42 2.86 -5.86 11.44
N ALA A 43 1.59 -5.55 11.21
CA ALA A 43 0.75 -6.27 10.26
C ALA A 43 1.31 -6.19 8.83
N ALA A 44 1.72 -4.99 8.40
CA ALA A 44 2.39 -4.79 7.12
C ALA A 44 3.72 -5.57 7.04
N GLY A 45 4.54 -5.53 8.08
CA GLY A 45 5.82 -6.24 8.13
C GLY A 45 5.68 -7.76 8.06
N VAL A 46 4.71 -8.33 8.79
CA VAL A 46 4.38 -9.76 8.71
C VAL A 46 3.87 -10.11 7.31
N GLY A 47 2.98 -9.29 6.74
CA GLY A 47 2.46 -9.49 5.39
C GLY A 47 3.57 -9.48 4.33
N ILE A 48 4.46 -8.49 4.37
CA ILE A 48 5.62 -8.40 3.47
C ILE A 48 6.55 -9.61 3.66
N GLY A 49 6.82 -10.01 4.91
CA GLY A 49 7.69 -11.16 5.22
C GLY A 49 7.12 -12.48 4.69
N MET A 50 5.83 -12.72 4.91
CA MET A 50 5.13 -13.91 4.40
C MET A 50 5.07 -13.91 2.87
N PHE A 51 4.71 -12.78 2.25
CA PHE A 51 4.63 -12.68 0.79
C PHE A 51 6.00 -12.87 0.12
N SER A 52 7.06 -12.29 0.70
CA SER A 52 8.43 -12.49 0.22
C SER A 52 8.84 -13.95 0.30
N THR A 53 8.55 -14.62 1.42
CA THR A 53 8.85 -16.05 1.61
C THR A 53 8.07 -16.91 0.62
N ALA A 54 6.76 -16.66 0.47
CA ALA A 54 5.92 -17.37 -0.48
C ALA A 54 6.42 -17.16 -1.93
N GLY A 55 6.83 -15.94 -2.29
CA GLY A 55 7.42 -15.64 -3.60
C GLY A 55 8.70 -16.41 -3.87
N LEU A 56 9.61 -16.48 -2.89
CA LEU A 56 10.83 -17.28 -3.01
C LEU A 56 10.54 -18.78 -3.14
N LEU A 57 9.62 -19.31 -2.32
CA LEU A 57 9.21 -20.72 -2.41
C LEU A 57 8.56 -21.03 -3.76
N ALA A 58 7.70 -20.15 -4.27
CA ALA A 58 7.09 -20.28 -5.59
C ALA A 58 8.15 -20.25 -6.71
N LEU A 59 9.16 -19.38 -6.60
CA LEU A 59 10.28 -19.34 -7.54
C LEU A 59 11.07 -20.67 -7.55
N PHE A 60 11.42 -21.19 -6.38
CA PHE A 60 12.10 -22.49 -6.28
C PHE A 60 11.24 -23.63 -6.80
N ALA A 61 9.95 -23.67 -6.45
CA ALA A 61 9.02 -24.68 -6.96
C ALA A 61 8.93 -24.64 -8.50
N LEU A 62 8.86 -23.44 -9.10
CA LEU A 62 8.86 -23.28 -10.54
C LEU A 62 10.18 -23.76 -11.16
N ALA A 63 11.33 -23.40 -10.58
CA ALA A 63 12.64 -23.87 -11.06
C ALA A 63 12.76 -25.40 -10.99
N THR A 64 12.28 -26.02 -9.91
CA THR A 64 12.21 -27.48 -9.78
C THR A 64 11.31 -28.10 -10.84
N LEU A 65 10.11 -27.55 -11.08
CA LEU A 65 9.20 -28.05 -12.13
C LEU A 65 9.82 -27.94 -13.53
N ILE A 66 10.50 -26.83 -13.84
CA ILE A 66 11.24 -26.67 -15.10
C ILE A 66 12.31 -27.77 -15.22
N THR A 67 13.06 -28.01 -14.14
CA THR A 67 14.09 -29.06 -14.10
C THR A 67 13.48 -30.45 -14.29
N THR A 68 12.35 -30.74 -13.64
CA THR A 68 11.60 -31.99 -13.81
C THR A 68 11.14 -32.17 -15.25
N ALA A 69 10.64 -31.13 -15.90
CA ALA A 69 10.23 -31.19 -17.31
C ALA A 69 11.42 -31.48 -18.23
N ILE A 70 12.57 -30.83 -17.99
CA ILE A 70 13.81 -31.08 -18.75
C ILE A 70 14.27 -32.52 -18.56
N LEU A 71 14.37 -32.99 -17.32
CA LEU A 71 14.81 -34.36 -17.01
C LEU A 71 13.84 -35.41 -17.57
N GLY A 72 12.53 -35.15 -17.50
CA GLY A 72 11.51 -36.00 -18.09
C GLY A 72 11.69 -36.14 -19.60
N LEU A 73 11.83 -35.00 -20.30
CA LEU A 73 12.04 -34.95 -21.74
C LEU A 73 13.41 -35.53 -22.16
N ALA A 74 14.42 -35.41 -21.30
CA ALA A 74 15.75 -35.98 -21.53
C ALA A 74 15.76 -37.52 -21.58
N ASN A 75 14.67 -38.21 -21.20
CA ASN A 75 14.54 -39.66 -21.40
C ASN A 75 14.28 -40.04 -22.87
N VAL A 76 13.84 -39.09 -23.70
CA VAL A 76 13.49 -39.33 -25.12
C VAL A 76 14.36 -38.54 -26.11
N VAL A 77 15.02 -37.47 -25.66
CA VAL A 77 15.96 -36.67 -26.46
C VAL A 77 17.19 -36.31 -25.64
N ASP A 78 18.25 -35.81 -26.28
CA ASP A 78 19.44 -35.34 -25.56
C ASP A 78 19.10 -34.23 -24.55
N ALA A 79 19.78 -34.24 -23.39
CA ALA A 79 19.52 -33.30 -22.30
C ALA A 79 19.63 -31.82 -22.71
N TRP A 80 20.57 -31.49 -23.60
CA TRP A 80 20.73 -30.12 -24.11
C TRP A 80 19.54 -29.70 -24.98
N LEU A 81 18.98 -30.62 -25.77
CA LEU A 81 17.83 -30.37 -26.62
C LEU A 81 16.54 -30.26 -25.79
N ALA A 82 16.39 -31.12 -24.77
CA ALA A 82 15.31 -31.03 -23.80
C ALA A 82 15.27 -29.65 -23.11
N ALA A 83 16.42 -29.16 -22.65
CA ALA A 83 16.55 -27.84 -22.05
C ALA A 83 16.14 -26.71 -23.03
N LEU A 84 16.57 -26.77 -24.29
CA LEU A 84 16.19 -25.79 -25.31
C LEU A 84 14.68 -25.80 -25.61
N ILE A 85 14.08 -26.99 -25.73
CA ILE A 85 12.64 -27.11 -25.99
C ILE A 85 11.84 -26.47 -24.86
N VAL A 86 12.16 -26.81 -23.60
CA VAL A 86 11.47 -26.25 -22.43
C VAL A 86 11.69 -24.72 -22.37
N ALA A 87 12.90 -24.23 -22.65
CA ALA A 87 13.18 -22.80 -22.68
C ALA A 87 12.34 -22.05 -23.74
N LEU A 88 12.20 -22.61 -24.95
CA LEU A 88 11.38 -22.01 -26.01
C LEU A 88 9.90 -21.96 -25.63
N VAL A 89 9.37 -23.02 -25.00
CA VAL A 89 7.99 -23.04 -24.50
C VAL A 89 7.77 -21.95 -23.46
N LEU A 90 8.69 -21.80 -22.50
CA LEU A 90 8.61 -20.76 -21.47
C LEU A 90 8.71 -19.35 -22.06
N LEU A 91 9.59 -19.12 -23.03
CA LEU A 91 9.71 -17.83 -23.73
C LEU A 91 8.44 -17.49 -24.49
N ALA A 92 7.82 -18.46 -25.16
CA ALA A 92 6.54 -18.26 -25.83
C ALA A 92 5.43 -17.89 -24.83
N ALA A 93 5.34 -18.61 -23.71
CA ALA A 93 4.39 -18.31 -22.65
C ALA A 93 4.62 -16.91 -22.04
N ALA A 94 5.89 -16.54 -21.80
CA ALA A 94 6.27 -15.22 -21.29
C ALA A 94 5.93 -14.11 -22.28
N ALA A 95 6.15 -14.31 -23.58
CA ALA A 95 5.77 -13.36 -24.62
C ALA A 95 4.26 -13.13 -24.64
N VAL A 96 3.46 -14.21 -24.59
CA VAL A 96 1.99 -14.11 -24.53
C VAL A 96 1.53 -13.39 -23.27
N ALA A 97 2.03 -13.77 -22.10
CA ALA A 97 1.69 -13.13 -20.84
C ALA A 97 2.08 -11.63 -20.84
N GLY A 98 3.26 -11.30 -21.35
CA GLY A 98 3.74 -9.92 -21.48
C GLY A 98 2.86 -9.08 -22.42
N LEU A 99 2.45 -9.63 -23.56
CA LEU A 99 1.53 -8.96 -24.50
C LEU A 99 0.14 -8.76 -23.89
N VAL A 100 -0.42 -9.76 -23.22
CA VAL A 100 -1.72 -9.65 -22.53
C VAL A 100 -1.65 -8.62 -21.40
N GLY A 101 -0.58 -8.64 -20.60
CA GLY A 101 -0.34 -7.68 -19.53
C GLY A 101 -0.23 -6.25 -20.07
N ARG A 102 0.55 -6.05 -21.14
CA ARG A 102 0.66 -4.76 -21.82
C ARG A 102 -0.69 -4.26 -22.33
N ASN A 103 -1.49 -5.12 -22.97
CA ASN A 103 -2.79 -4.73 -23.51
C ASN A 103 -3.78 -4.36 -22.40
N LYS A 104 -3.77 -5.08 -21.28
CA LYS A 104 -4.59 -4.74 -20.11
C LYS A 104 -4.19 -3.40 -19.48
N LEU A 105 -2.89 -3.12 -19.42
CA LEU A 105 -2.39 -1.83 -18.92
C LEU A 105 -2.68 -0.69 -19.90
N ALA A 106 -2.57 -0.91 -21.21
CA ALA A 106 -2.88 0.09 -22.24
C ALA A 106 -4.38 0.41 -22.30
N GLY A 107 -5.25 -0.57 -22.03
CA GLY A 107 -6.70 -0.35 -21.91
C GLY A 107 -7.13 0.31 -20.60
N ALA A 108 -6.26 0.37 -19.60
CA ALA A 108 -6.52 1.00 -18.30
C ALA A 108 -6.14 2.49 -18.25
N THR A 109 -5.93 3.12 -19.41
CA THR A 109 -5.57 4.54 -19.53
C THR A 109 -6.70 5.38 -20.16
N PRO A 110 -6.85 6.66 -19.73
CA PRO A 110 -5.77 7.45 -19.14
C PRO A 110 -5.62 7.28 -17.62
N ALA A 111 -4.39 6.96 -17.21
CA ALA A 111 -3.86 7.08 -15.86
C ALA A 111 -3.72 8.56 -15.41
N LYS A 112 -4.21 9.49 -16.22
CA LYS A 112 -4.50 10.85 -15.79
C LYS A 112 -5.95 10.84 -15.33
N PRO A 113 -6.24 11.17 -14.07
CA PRO A 113 -7.62 11.43 -13.67
C PRO A 113 -8.03 12.74 -14.36
N GLU A 114 -8.44 12.65 -15.62
CA GLU A 114 -8.83 13.80 -16.44
C GLU A 114 -9.91 14.59 -15.71
N LEU A 115 -10.85 13.88 -15.07
CA LEU A 115 -11.88 14.44 -14.19
C LEU A 115 -11.32 15.18 -12.97
N ALA A 116 -10.25 14.70 -12.32
CA ALA A 116 -9.66 15.39 -11.17
C ALA A 116 -8.81 16.59 -11.58
N VAL A 117 -8.17 16.53 -12.75
CA VAL A 117 -7.42 17.66 -13.33
C VAL A 117 -8.38 18.75 -13.83
N GLU A 118 -9.56 18.38 -14.29
CA GLU A 118 -10.59 19.31 -14.77
C GLU A 118 -11.27 20.05 -13.61
N GLY A 119 -11.61 19.37 -12.51
CA GLY A 119 -12.13 20.02 -11.29
C GLY A 119 -11.13 21.01 -10.67
N ILE A 120 -9.84 20.66 -10.61
CA ILE A 120 -8.80 21.60 -10.11
C ILE A 120 -8.66 22.83 -11.02
N LYS A 121 -8.83 22.69 -12.33
CA LYS A 121 -8.78 23.83 -13.26
C LYS A 121 -9.99 24.76 -13.08
N GLU A 122 -11.17 24.20 -12.84
CA GLU A 122 -12.41 24.94 -12.60
C GLU A 122 -12.36 25.71 -11.27
N ASP A 123 -11.83 25.08 -10.22
CA ASP A 123 -11.61 25.71 -8.92
C ASP A 123 -10.62 26.89 -9.02
N ILE A 124 -9.51 26.71 -9.75
CA ILE A 124 -8.53 27.78 -9.99
C ILE A 124 -9.14 28.92 -10.82
N ALA A 125 -9.97 28.62 -11.81
CA ALA A 125 -10.65 29.64 -12.63
C ALA A 125 -11.63 30.47 -11.79
N THR A 126 -12.37 29.82 -10.88
CA THR A 126 -13.32 30.48 -9.97
C THR A 126 -12.61 31.40 -8.97
N MET A 127 -11.48 30.95 -8.40
CA MET A 127 -10.67 31.78 -7.50
C MET A 127 -10.01 32.97 -8.22
N LYS A 128 -9.61 32.81 -9.49
CA LYS A 128 -9.02 33.91 -10.28
C LYS A 128 -10.06 34.94 -10.72
N GLY A 129 -11.32 34.53 -10.90
CA GLY A 129 -12.45 35.43 -11.22
C GLY A 129 -12.91 36.30 -10.04
N GLN A 130 -12.67 35.87 -8.79
CA GLN A 130 -13.11 36.58 -7.58
C GLN A 130 -12.21 37.78 -7.16
N HIS A 131 -11.14 38.10 -7.89
CA HIS A 131 -10.22 39.19 -7.53
C HIS A 131 -10.45 40.52 -8.30
N HIS A 132 -11.64 40.73 -8.87
CA HIS A 132 -12.02 42.00 -9.52
C HIS A 132 -13.38 42.52 -9.03
N GLY A 133 -13.46 42.86 -7.74
CA GLY A 133 -14.59 43.58 -7.12
C GLY A 133 -14.10 44.49 -6.02
#